data_AF-A0A8X6X745-F1
#
_entry.id   AF-A0A8X6X745-F1
#
_cell.length_a   1.000
_cell.length_b   1.000
_cell.length_c   1.000
_cell.angle_alpha   90.00
_cell.angle_beta   90.00
_cell.angle_gamma   90.00
#
_symmetry.space_group_name_H-M   'P 1'
#
loop_
_entity.id
_entity.type
_entity.pdbx_description
1 polymer ?
#
loop_
_entity_poly.entity_id
_entity_poly.type
_entity_poly.pdbx_seq_one_letter_code
_entity_poly.pdbx_strand_id
1 'polypeptide(L)'
;MEPDSKAARLISNFPITAENYPKAIEQQKLRFGLEHLLVQIYDRDLLSLVLKNATTARNAPDFATLYDMLETTLRALGSLGRTKERFADFFEPLVESCLTENILRV
;
A
#
# COMPACT_ATOMS: atom_id res chain seq x y z
N MET A 1 -10.00 16.11 9.58
CA MET A 1 -8.65 16.28 10.15
C MET A 1 -8.81 16.32 11.66
N GLU A 2 -8.02 15.52 12.37
CA GLU A 2 -7.99 15.58 13.84
C GLU A 2 -7.57 16.99 14.30
N PRO A 3 -8.31 17.63 15.22
CA PRO A 3 -7.90 18.89 15.85
C PRO A 3 -6.49 18.78 16.47
N ASP A 4 -5.72 19.88 16.44
CA ASP A 4 -4.34 19.98 16.97
C ASP A 4 -3.27 19.04 16.38
N SER A 5 -3.66 18.21 15.41
CA SER A 5 -2.73 17.36 14.67
C SER A 5 -1.61 18.17 13.99
N LYS A 6 -0.50 17.48 13.67
CA LYS A 6 0.60 18.11 12.91
C LYS A 6 0.11 18.67 11.56
N ALA A 7 -0.85 18.00 10.92
CA ALA A 7 -1.47 18.45 9.69
C ALA A 7 -2.37 19.68 9.91
N ALA A 8 -3.16 19.71 11.00
CA ALA A 8 -3.99 20.86 11.36
C ALA A 8 -3.16 22.12 11.58
N ARG A 9 -2.08 21.99 12.36
CA ARG A 9 -1.13 23.09 12.59
C ARG A 9 -0.39 23.54 11.34
N LEU A 10 -0.10 22.62 10.41
CA LEU A 10 0.51 22.99 9.12
C LEU A 10 -0.44 23.88 8.32
N ILE A 11 -1.71 23.50 8.23
CA ILE A 11 -2.71 24.23 7.43
C ILE A 11 -3.09 25.56 8.07
N SER A 12 -3.19 25.63 9.40
CA SER A 12 -3.52 26.88 10.10
C SER A 12 -2.49 27.99 9.91
N ASN A 13 -1.27 27.66 9.48
CA ASN A 13 -0.21 28.65 9.22
C ASN A 13 -0.38 29.38 7.88
N PHE A 14 -1.30 28.94 7.02
CA PHE A 14 -1.60 29.61 5.76
C PHE A 14 -2.75 30.60 5.95
N PRO A 15 -2.57 31.89 5.60
CA PRO A 15 -3.69 32.82 5.51
C PRO A 15 -4.78 32.30 4.55
N ILE A 16 -6.05 32.52 4.90
CA ILE A 16 -7.22 32.01 4.15
C ILE A 16 -7.43 32.86 2.89
N THR A 17 -6.59 32.63 1.88
CA THR A 17 -6.67 33.27 0.57
C THR A 17 -6.66 32.21 -0.53
N ALA A 18 -7.29 32.52 -1.66
CA ALA A 18 -7.38 31.61 -2.80
C ALA A 18 -5.99 31.13 -3.28
N GLU A 19 -5.00 32.04 -3.27
CA GLU A 19 -3.62 31.77 -3.67
C GLU A 19 -2.88 30.78 -2.77
N ASN A 20 -3.30 30.64 -1.51
CA ASN A 20 -2.61 29.80 -0.53
C ASN A 20 -3.12 28.36 -0.50
N TYR A 21 -4.31 28.06 -1.04
CA TYR A 21 -4.81 26.68 -1.13
C TYR A 21 -3.84 25.72 -1.84
N PRO A 22 -3.33 26.01 -3.06
CA PRO A 22 -2.40 25.09 -3.72
C PRO A 22 -1.11 24.89 -2.92
N LYS A 23 -0.57 25.95 -2.29
CA LYS A 23 0.64 25.88 -1.45
C LYS A 23 0.43 25.01 -0.21
N ALA A 24 -0.73 25.14 0.43
CA ALA A 24 -1.09 24.35 1.60
C ALA A 24 -1.23 22.86 1.26
N ILE A 25 -1.83 22.55 0.11
CA ILE A 25 -1.94 21.17 -0.42
C ILE A 25 -0.54 20.61 -0.74
N GLU A 26 0.29 21.38 -1.43
CA GLU A 26 1.66 20.96 -1.76
C GLU A 26 2.49 20.67 -0.51
N GLN A 27 2.42 21.55 0.50
CA GLN A 27 3.13 21.35 1.76
C GLN A 27 2.61 20.14 2.54
N GLN A 28 1.31 19.84 2.47
CA GLN A 28 0.78 18.59 3.01
C GLN A 28 1.38 17.37 2.31
N LYS A 29 1.41 17.36 0.96
CA LYS A 29 1.99 16.26 0.18
C LYS A 29 3.46 16.08 0.48
N LEU A 30 4.25 17.15 0.50
CA LEU A 30 5.68 17.10 0.80
C LEU A 30 5.96 16.54 2.20
N ARG A 31 5.18 16.97 3.20
CA ARG A 31 5.44 16.59 4.59
C ARG A 31 4.87 15.24 4.99
N PHE A 32 3.72 14.86 4.43
CA PHE A 32 2.96 13.69 4.88
C PHE A 32 2.71 12.66 3.78
N GLY A 33 2.89 13.01 2.50
CA GLY A 33 2.72 12.07 1.39
C GLY A 33 3.73 10.92 1.44
N LEU A 34 4.98 11.21 1.83
CA LEU A 34 6.06 10.24 2.15
C LEU A 34 6.01 8.95 1.31
N GLU A 35 5.83 9.08 -0.01
CA GLU A 35 5.47 7.96 -0.89
C GLU A 35 6.50 6.83 -0.84
N HIS A 36 7.79 7.17 -0.76
CA HIS A 36 8.88 6.21 -0.61
C HIS A 36 8.73 5.30 0.63
N LEU A 37 8.25 5.85 1.75
CA LEU A 37 8.02 5.10 2.97
C LEU A 37 6.79 4.21 2.84
N LEU A 38 5.72 4.71 2.21
CA LEU A 38 4.52 3.93 1.93
C LEU A 38 4.83 2.73 1.03
N VAL A 39 5.63 2.93 -0.03
CA VAL A 39 6.11 1.84 -0.88
C VAL A 39 6.83 0.77 -0.04
N GLN A 40 7.76 1.17 0.83
CA GLN A 40 8.46 0.21 1.70
C GLN A 40 7.53 -0.54 2.66
N ILE A 41 6.47 0.10 3.15
CA ILE A 41 5.48 -0.54 4.02
C ILE A 41 4.72 -1.60 3.22
N TYR A 42 4.16 -1.22 2.07
CA TYR A 42 3.37 -2.14 1.26
C TYR A 42 4.20 -3.28 0.64
N ASP A 43 5.48 -3.04 0.30
CA ASP A 43 6.41 -4.09 -0.13
C ASP A 43 6.62 -5.13 1.00
N ARG A 44 6.75 -4.67 2.26
CA ARG A 44 6.88 -5.56 3.42
C ARG A 44 5.58 -6.29 3.74
N ASP A 45 4.44 -5.63 3.56
CA ASP A 45 3.13 -6.26 3.75
C ASP A 45 2.92 -7.38 2.72
N LEU A 46 3.28 -7.14 1.45
CA LEU A 46 3.26 -8.15 0.40
C LEU A 46 4.17 -9.33 0.76
N LEU A 47 5.42 -9.07 1.16
CA LEU A 47 6.35 -10.12 1.58
C LEU A 47 5.82 -10.89 2.80
N SER A 48 5.21 -10.21 3.77
CA SER A 48 4.61 -10.86 4.94
C SER A 48 3.48 -11.78 4.54
N LEU A 49 2.64 -11.37 3.58
CA LEU A 49 1.57 -12.18 3.03
C LEU A 49 2.12 -13.45 2.36
N VAL A 50 3.15 -13.30 1.51
CA VAL A 50 3.84 -14.41 0.84
C VAL A 50 4.39 -15.40 1.85
N LEU A 51 5.15 -14.93 2.83
CA LEU A 51 5.78 -15.79 3.83
C LEU A 51 4.74 -16.54 4.68
N LYS A 52 3.67 -15.85 5.11
CA LYS A 52 2.61 -16.48 5.90
C LYS A 52 1.93 -17.60 5.14
N ASN A 53 1.58 -17.37 3.87
CA ASN A 53 0.85 -18.34 3.07
C ASN A 53 1.73 -19.49 2.59
N ALA A 54 2.98 -19.21 2.19
CA ALA A 54 3.91 -20.23 1.73
C ALA A 54 4.33 -21.21 2.84
N THR A 55 4.36 -20.75 4.11
CA THR A 55 4.86 -21.57 5.24
C THR A 55 3.76 -22.19 6.10
N THR A 56 2.53 -21.67 6.05
CA THR A 56 1.47 -22.08 6.98
C THR A 56 0.46 -23.02 6.31
N ALA A 57 0.63 -24.33 6.50
CA ALA A 57 -0.30 -25.32 5.95
C ALA A 57 -1.65 -25.42 6.69
N ARG A 58 -1.74 -24.97 7.95
CA ARG A 58 -2.92 -25.23 8.82
C ARG A 58 -3.86 -24.05 9.08
N ASN A 59 -3.52 -22.85 8.64
CA ASN A 59 -4.31 -21.62 8.85
C ASN A 59 -4.20 -20.67 7.64
N ALA A 60 -3.98 -21.22 6.44
CA ALA A 60 -3.97 -20.40 5.24
C ALA A 60 -5.38 -19.82 5.01
N PRO A 61 -5.49 -18.53 4.62
CA PRO A 61 -6.77 -17.97 4.19
C PRO A 61 -7.32 -18.76 3.01
N ASP A 62 -8.65 -18.78 2.87
CA ASP A 62 -9.27 -19.29 1.64
C ASP A 62 -8.85 -18.45 0.43
N PHE A 63 -9.08 -18.98 -0.78
CA PHE A 63 -8.66 -18.34 -2.03
C PHE A 63 -9.23 -16.92 -2.19
N ALA A 64 -10.50 -16.71 -1.84
CA ALA A 64 -11.16 -15.41 -2.00
C ALA A 64 -10.53 -14.36 -1.09
N THR A 65 -10.31 -14.72 0.18
CA THR A 65 -9.64 -13.87 1.17
C THR A 65 -8.21 -13.56 0.75
N LEU A 66 -7.47 -14.56 0.26
CA LEU A 66 -6.11 -14.36 -0.24
C LEU A 66 -6.08 -13.40 -1.43
N TYR A 67 -6.99 -13.57 -2.38
CA TYR A 67 -7.11 -12.70 -3.55
C TYR A 67 -7.38 -11.25 -3.13
N ASP A 68 -8.34 -11.02 -2.24
CA ASP A 68 -8.68 -9.68 -1.75
C ASP A 68 -7.48 -9.00 -1.04
N MET A 69 -6.72 -9.77 -0.25
CA MET A 69 -5.51 -9.28 0.42
C MET A 69 -4.39 -8.91 -0.58
N LEU A 70 -4.14 -9.77 -1.57
CA LEU A 70 -3.17 -9.52 -2.64
C LEU A 70 -3.56 -8.31 -3.47
N GLU A 71 -4.80 -8.25 -3.94
CA GLU A 71 -5.34 -7.17 -4.77
C GLU A 71 -5.28 -5.84 -4.02
N THR A 72 -5.63 -5.81 -2.73
CA THR A 72 -5.54 -4.59 -1.91
C THR A 72 -4.11 -4.07 -1.84
N THR A 73 -3.15 -4.97 -1.59
CA THR A 73 -1.73 -4.62 -1.44
C THR A 73 -1.13 -4.17 -2.77
N LEU A 74 -1.40 -4.89 -3.86
CA LEU A 74 -0.93 -4.57 -5.21
C LEU A 74 -1.55 -3.29 -5.74
N ARG A 75 -2.82 -3.01 -5.44
CA ARG A 75 -3.48 -1.75 -5.81
C ARG A 75 -2.85 -0.55 -5.10
N ALA A 76 -2.53 -0.69 -3.81
CA ALA A 76 -1.83 0.36 -3.06
C ALA A 76 -0.46 0.66 -3.68
N LEU A 77 0.32 -0.40 -3.97
CA LEU A 77 1.60 -0.30 -4.68
C LEU A 77 1.46 0.34 -6.07
N GLY A 78 0.44 -0.05 -6.84
CA GLY A 78 0.13 0.53 -8.15
C GLY A 78 -0.15 2.03 -8.07
N SER A 79 -0.89 2.48 -7.06
CA SER A 79 -1.16 3.92 -6.83
C SER A 79 0.10 4.73 -6.49
N LEU A 80 1.16 4.06 -6.04
CA LEU A 80 2.48 4.63 -5.74
C LEU A 80 3.49 4.43 -6.89
N GLY A 81 3.00 4.09 -8.09
CA GLY A 81 3.83 3.95 -9.30
C GLY A 81 4.53 2.61 -9.45
N ARG A 82 4.23 1.61 -8.60
CA ARG A 82 4.67 0.22 -8.75
C ARG A 82 3.68 -0.55 -9.63
N THR A 83 3.57 -0.15 -10.88
CA THR A 83 2.57 -0.72 -11.79
C THR A 83 3.04 -2.05 -12.38
N LYS A 84 2.09 -2.83 -12.93
CA LYS A 84 2.37 -4.12 -13.55
C LYS A 84 3.40 -4.01 -14.68
N GLU A 85 3.33 -2.97 -15.50
CA GLU A 85 4.22 -2.78 -16.67
C GLU A 85 5.69 -2.61 -16.28
N ARG A 86 5.97 -2.16 -15.04
CA ARG A 86 7.33 -1.90 -14.55
C ARG A 86 7.84 -2.95 -13.58
N PHE A 87 6.93 -3.70 -12.93
CA PHE A 87 7.26 -4.58 -11.81
C PHE A 87 6.66 -5.98 -11.91
N ALA A 88 6.06 -6.36 -13.05
CA ALA A 88 5.54 -7.71 -13.28
C ALA A 88 6.57 -8.79 -12.94
N ASP A 89 7.79 -8.69 -13.48
CA ASP A 89 8.88 -9.65 -13.24
C ASP A 89 9.22 -9.85 -11.76
N PHE A 90 8.90 -8.86 -10.91
CA PHE A 90 9.09 -8.94 -9.47
C PHE A 90 7.84 -9.44 -8.73
N PHE A 91 6.64 -8.97 -9.10
CA PHE A 91 5.40 -9.30 -8.39
C PHE A 91 4.82 -10.66 -8.78
N GLU A 92 4.94 -11.09 -10.03
CA GLU A 92 4.42 -12.38 -10.50
C GLU A 92 4.96 -13.56 -9.69
N PRO A 93 6.29 -13.74 -9.51
CA PRO A 93 6.80 -14.87 -8.71
C PRO A 93 6.38 -14.79 -7.23
N LEU A 94 6.18 -13.59 -6.68
CA LEU A 94 5.69 -13.41 -5.31
C LEU A 94 4.23 -13.83 -5.16
N VAL A 95 3.39 -13.41 -6.10
CA VAL A 95 1.96 -13.77 -6.15
C VAL A 95 1.80 -15.28 -6.37
N GLU A 96 2.59 -15.88 -7.26
CA GLU A 96 2.61 -17.32 -7.46
C GLU A 96 3.03 -18.07 -6.20
N SER A 97 4.04 -17.56 -5.49
CA SER A 97 4.51 -18.15 -4.21
C SER A 97 3.47 -18.08 -3.08
N CYS A 98 2.49 -17.16 -3.16
CA CYS A 98 1.35 -17.13 -2.23
C CYS A 98 0.37 -18.29 -2.46
N LEU A 99 0.28 -18.82 -3.68
CA LEU A 99 -0.69 -19.84 -4.06
C LEU A 99 -0.15 -21.23 -3.68
N THR A 100 -0.57 -21.74 -2.53
CA THR A 100 -0.22 -23.10 -2.12
C THR A 100 -1.06 -24.14 -2.86
N GLU A 101 -0.54 -25.37 -3.03
CA GLU A 101 -1.28 -26.47 -3.69
C GLU A 101 -2.66 -26.71 -3.07
N ASN A 102 -2.82 -26.50 -1.76
CA ASN A 102 -4.07 -26.70 -1.05
C ASN A 102 -5.16 -25.70 -1.45
N ILE A 103 -4.77 -24.51 -1.91
CA ILE A 103 -5.69 -23.46 -2.37
C ILE A 103 -6.15 -23.75 -3.81
N LEU A 104 -5.28 -24.39 -4.61
CA LEU A 104 -5.55 -24.76 -6.00
C LEU A 104 -6.32 -26.08 -6.15
N ARG A 105 -6.33 -26.92 -5.11
CA ARG A 105 -7.14 -28.13 -5.04
C ARG A 105 -8.59 -27.77 -4.67
N VAL A 106 -9.32 -27.24 -5.64
CA VAL A 106 -10.80 -27.14 -5.61
C VAL A 106 -11.40 -28.43 -6.17
#